data_AF-A0A7S0AQS0-F1
#
_entry.id   AF-A0A7S0AQS0-F1
#
_cell.length_a   1.000
_cell.length_b   1.000
_cell.length_c   1.000
_cell.angle_alpha   90.00
_cell.angle_beta   90.00
_cell.angle_gamma   90.00
#
_symmetry.space_group_name_H-M   'P 1'
#
loop_
_entity.id
_entity.type
_entity.pdbx_description
1 polymer ?
#
loop_
_entity_poly.entity_id
_entity_poly.type
_entity_poly.pdbx_seq_one_letter_code
_entity_poly.pdbx_strand_id
1 'polypeptide(L)'
;HAMHRRGPQAAQGRPRRAASSQARRAASQRPSAPPRLALPQEVVAAALHELLGISPKLRLIMVSRGQWKRLGGEFKVVGIPVPPLEPKEAAVLFLRNIHRPLRTDDFGRPSDAGCGGAEPQVLYGKAALERLVASKLLEPLGGIPGRLIRAADQVDGRLESLRMHPLVAQPDAARGAPAAAAPEGAPVAAMPKER
;
A
#
# COMPACT_ATOMS: atom_id res chain seq x y z
N HIS A 1 -57.94 -17.23 20.12
CA HIS A 1 -56.48 -17.43 20.15
C HIS A 1 -55.98 -17.79 18.75
N ALA A 2 -55.54 -16.80 17.97
CA ALA A 2 -55.12 -16.96 16.59
C ALA A 2 -53.64 -17.36 16.52
N MET A 3 -53.36 -18.55 16.00
CA MET A 3 -52.01 -19.05 15.75
C MET A 3 -51.45 -18.43 14.46
N HIS A 4 -50.50 -17.50 14.59
CA HIS A 4 -49.72 -17.02 13.44
C HIS A 4 -48.57 -17.98 13.12
N ARG A 5 -48.75 -18.79 12.08
CA ARG A 5 -47.68 -19.57 11.43
C ARG A 5 -46.72 -18.61 10.71
N ARG A 6 -45.49 -18.48 11.22
CA ARG A 6 -44.38 -17.86 10.48
C ARG A 6 -43.83 -18.87 9.47
N GLY A 7 -43.96 -18.58 8.19
CA GLY A 7 -43.40 -19.39 7.11
C GLY A 7 -41.88 -19.27 7.01
N PRO A 8 -41.18 -20.30 6.51
CA PRO A 8 -39.73 -20.30 6.34
C PRO A 8 -39.35 -19.38 5.17
N GLN A 9 -38.63 -18.30 5.46
CA GLN A 9 -37.99 -17.48 4.43
C GLN A 9 -36.82 -18.24 3.83
N ALA A 10 -37.01 -18.76 2.63
CA ALA A 10 -35.96 -19.30 1.79
C ALA A 10 -34.92 -18.20 1.49
N ALA A 11 -33.75 -18.30 2.10
CA ALA A 11 -32.62 -17.44 1.83
C ALA A 11 -32.13 -17.70 0.40
N GLN A 12 -32.52 -16.83 -0.53
CA GLN A 12 -32.02 -16.82 -1.91
C GLN A 12 -30.52 -16.51 -1.89
N GLY A 13 -29.70 -17.57 -2.01
CA GLY A 13 -28.26 -17.48 -2.16
C GLY A 13 -27.92 -16.74 -3.45
N ARG A 14 -27.48 -15.49 -3.33
CA ARG A 14 -26.94 -14.72 -4.46
C ARG A 14 -25.63 -15.37 -4.93
N PRO A 15 -25.51 -15.81 -6.18
CA PRO A 15 -24.24 -16.32 -6.72
C PRO A 15 -23.26 -15.15 -6.86
N ARG A 16 -22.40 -14.96 -5.86
CA ARG A 16 -21.40 -13.89 -5.83
C ARG A 16 -20.02 -14.41 -6.28
N ARG A 17 -19.56 -13.88 -7.42
CA ARG A 17 -18.16 -13.43 -7.67
C ARG A 17 -17.02 -14.45 -7.86
N ALA A 18 -17.26 -15.70 -8.29
CA ALA A 18 -16.14 -16.57 -8.66
C ALA A 18 -15.45 -16.18 -10.00
N ALA A 19 -16.19 -15.60 -10.95
CA ALA A 19 -15.66 -15.27 -12.29
C ALA A 19 -14.72 -14.03 -12.33
N SER A 20 -14.53 -13.32 -11.21
CA SER A 20 -13.80 -12.04 -11.20
C SER A 20 -12.29 -12.16 -10.97
N SER A 21 -11.80 -13.31 -10.50
CA SER A 21 -10.38 -13.49 -10.15
C SER A 21 -9.50 -13.77 -11.38
N GLN A 22 -10.01 -14.56 -12.34
CA GLN A 22 -9.24 -14.95 -13.52
C GLN A 22 -9.05 -13.78 -14.52
N ALA A 23 -10.07 -12.93 -14.68
CA ALA A 23 -10.00 -11.71 -15.50
C ALA A 23 -9.00 -10.68 -14.92
N ARG A 24 -8.85 -10.61 -13.59
CA ARG A 24 -7.86 -9.73 -12.94
C ARG A 24 -6.43 -10.24 -13.09
N ARG A 25 -6.21 -11.57 -13.05
CA ARG A 25 -4.88 -12.15 -13.31
C ARG A 25 -4.39 -11.90 -14.73
N ALA A 26 -5.28 -11.95 -15.73
CA ALA A 26 -4.94 -11.58 -17.11
C ALA A 26 -4.58 -10.09 -17.24
N ALA A 27 -5.24 -9.20 -16.47
CA ALA A 27 -4.92 -7.77 -16.43
C ALA A 27 -3.62 -7.44 -15.67
N SER A 28 -3.15 -8.32 -14.77
CA SER A 28 -1.87 -8.16 -14.05
C SER A 28 -0.65 -8.59 -14.89
N GLN A 29 -0.84 -9.34 -15.97
CA GLN A 29 0.19 -9.54 -16.99
C GLN A 29 0.23 -8.38 -18.00
N ARG A 30 0.13 -7.13 -17.50
CA ARG A 30 0.29 -5.96 -18.35
C ARG A 30 1.67 -6.06 -19.03
N PRO A 31 1.74 -6.00 -20.37
CA PRO A 31 3.01 -5.96 -21.07
C PRO A 31 3.82 -4.83 -20.45
N SER A 32 5.09 -5.12 -20.17
CA SER A 32 6.08 -4.16 -19.67
C SER A 32 5.84 -2.85 -20.40
N ALA A 33 5.33 -1.84 -19.68
CA ALA A 33 5.03 -0.56 -20.30
C ALA A 33 6.31 -0.09 -21.02
N PRO A 34 6.20 0.41 -22.27
CA PRO A 34 7.37 0.88 -22.99
C PRO A 34 8.14 1.86 -22.10
N PRO A 35 9.48 1.85 -22.16
CA PRO A 35 10.30 2.73 -21.35
C PRO A 35 9.79 4.16 -21.56
N ARG A 36 9.16 4.71 -20.52
CA ARG A 36 8.65 6.08 -20.59
C ARG A 36 9.89 6.94 -20.75
N LEU A 37 9.96 7.66 -21.87
CA LEU A 37 10.97 8.69 -22.09
C LEU A 37 10.83 9.67 -20.92
N ALA A 38 11.73 9.52 -19.94
CA ALA A 38 11.77 10.40 -18.79
C ALA A 38 12.31 11.72 -19.32
N LEU A 39 11.41 12.68 -19.55
CA LEU A 39 11.83 14.04 -19.87
C LEU A 39 12.72 14.54 -18.73
N PRO A 40 13.85 15.21 -19.05
CA PRO A 40 14.67 15.83 -18.02
C PRO A 40 13.82 16.76 -17.16
N GLN A 41 14.07 16.77 -15.84
CA GLN A 41 13.30 17.57 -14.89
C GLN A 41 13.28 19.06 -15.28
N GLU A 42 14.36 19.56 -15.86
CA GLU A 42 14.50 20.92 -16.36
C GLU A 42 13.52 21.27 -17.47
N VAL A 43 13.31 20.35 -18.43
CA VAL A 43 12.36 20.53 -19.53
C VAL A 43 10.93 20.63 -19.00
N VAL A 44 10.58 19.75 -18.06
CA VAL A 44 9.27 19.78 -17.40
C VAL A 44 9.12 21.07 -16.58
N ALA A 45 10.16 21.50 -15.89
CA ALA A 45 10.14 22.72 -15.09
C ALA A 45 9.94 23.98 -15.96
N ALA A 46 10.60 24.06 -17.11
CA ALA A 46 10.45 25.15 -18.06
C ALA A 46 9.03 25.22 -18.64
N ALA A 47 8.48 24.08 -19.08
CA ALA A 47 7.12 24.01 -19.62
C ALA A 47 6.06 24.41 -18.57
N LEU A 48 6.26 24.00 -17.32
CA LEU A 48 5.38 24.39 -16.21
C LEU A 48 5.49 25.87 -15.87
N HIS A 49 6.69 26.45 -15.95
CA HIS A 49 6.89 27.88 -15.76
C HIS A 49 6.13 28.71 -16.80
N GLU A 50 6.24 28.35 -18.09
CA GLU A 50 5.49 29.01 -19.16
C GLU A 50 3.97 28.89 -18.96
N LEU A 51 3.50 27.68 -18.64
CA LEU A 51 2.08 27.43 -18.40
C LEU A 51 1.52 28.28 -17.25
N LEU A 52 2.26 28.38 -16.14
CA LEU A 52 1.86 29.18 -14.98
C LEU A 52 1.94 30.69 -15.27
N GLY A 53 2.87 31.12 -16.12
CA GLY A 53 2.97 32.50 -16.59
C GLY A 53 1.76 32.94 -17.42
N ILE A 54 1.22 32.06 -18.25
CA ILE A 54 0.02 32.34 -19.06
C ILE A 54 -1.25 32.35 -18.18
N SER A 55 -1.29 31.55 -17.13
CA SER A 55 -2.49 31.31 -16.31
C SER A 55 -2.24 31.54 -14.82
N PRO A 56 -2.27 32.79 -14.32
CA PRO A 56 -1.91 33.12 -12.94
C PRO A 56 -2.86 32.54 -11.87
N LYS A 57 -4.06 32.12 -12.27
CA LYS A 57 -5.04 31.46 -11.38
C LYS A 57 -4.90 29.93 -11.35
N LEU A 58 -4.04 29.36 -12.19
CA LEU A 58 -3.87 27.92 -12.28
C LEU A 58 -3.16 27.39 -11.03
N ARG A 59 -3.69 26.31 -10.46
CA ARG A 59 -3.09 25.60 -9.34
C ARG A 59 -2.82 24.17 -9.78
N LEU A 60 -1.59 23.71 -9.59
CA LEU A 60 -1.14 22.40 -10.04
C LEU A 60 -0.81 21.53 -8.83
N ILE A 61 -1.26 20.27 -8.88
CA ILE A 61 -0.83 19.22 -7.95
C ILE A 61 0.02 18.24 -8.75
N MET A 62 1.27 18.11 -8.32
CA MET A 62 2.24 17.21 -8.96
C MET A 62 2.64 16.13 -7.97
N VAL A 63 2.78 14.90 -8.47
CA VAL A 63 3.26 13.76 -7.70
C VAL A 63 4.56 13.30 -8.33
N SER A 64 5.62 13.24 -7.54
CA SER A 64 6.92 12.76 -8.01
C SER A 64 7.65 12.01 -6.90
N ARG A 65 8.66 11.22 -7.27
CA ARG A 65 9.51 10.49 -6.31
C ARG A 65 10.64 11.34 -5.73
N GLY A 66 10.91 12.50 -6.34
CA GLY A 66 11.99 13.41 -5.95
C GLY A 66 11.45 14.70 -5.33
N GLN A 67 12.35 15.48 -4.76
CA GLN A 67 12.02 16.82 -4.29
C GLN A 67 12.15 17.82 -5.44
N TRP A 68 11.11 18.64 -5.62
CA TRP A 68 11.16 19.79 -6.50
C TRP A 68 11.51 21.00 -5.67
N LYS A 69 12.76 21.50 -5.80
CA LYS A 69 13.21 22.66 -5.02
C LYS A 69 12.59 23.94 -5.55
N ARG A 70 12.53 24.10 -6.87
CA ARG A 70 11.99 25.29 -7.56
C ARG A 70 11.44 24.91 -8.92
N LEU A 71 10.33 25.51 -9.29
CA LEU A 71 9.92 25.80 -10.66
C LEU A 71 10.36 27.26 -10.84
N GLY A 72 11.19 27.58 -11.85
CA GLY A 72 11.85 28.89 -11.96
C GLY A 72 10.93 30.10 -11.71
N GLY A 73 11.49 31.26 -11.38
CA GLY A 73 10.72 32.51 -11.25
C GLY A 73 9.96 32.69 -9.93
N GLU A 74 8.76 33.28 -10.04
CA GLU A 74 7.95 33.84 -8.94
C GLU A 74 6.99 32.84 -8.28
N PHE A 75 6.92 31.61 -8.79
CA PHE A 75 5.94 30.63 -8.36
C PHE A 75 6.38 29.88 -7.10
N LYS A 76 5.54 29.95 -6.07
CA LYS A 76 5.76 29.20 -4.82
C LYS A 76 5.50 27.72 -5.03
N VAL A 77 6.54 26.90 -4.92
CA VAL A 77 6.43 25.45 -4.86
C VAL A 77 6.29 25.01 -3.40
N VAL A 78 5.22 24.26 -3.11
CA VAL A 78 5.00 23.67 -1.78
C VAL A 78 5.23 22.17 -1.88
N GLY A 79 6.38 21.71 -1.37
CA GLY A 79 6.67 20.28 -1.25
C GLY A 79 5.97 19.69 -0.04
N ILE A 80 5.07 18.73 -0.26
CA ILE A 80 4.43 17.96 0.80
C ILE A 80 5.00 16.55 0.75
N PRO A 81 5.89 16.17 1.69
CA PRO A 81 6.39 14.80 1.74
C PRO A 81 5.22 13.86 2.09
N VAL A 82 5.17 12.72 1.43
CA VAL A 82 4.23 11.64 1.76
C VAL A 82 5.03 10.57 2.50
N PRO A 83 4.93 10.49 3.82
CA PRO A 83 5.66 9.47 4.57
C PRO A 83 5.14 8.07 4.23
N PRO A 84 5.95 7.03 4.46
CA PRO A 84 5.44 5.66 4.51
C PRO A 84 4.29 5.52 5.50
N LEU A 85 3.40 4.55 5.26
CA LEU A 85 2.33 4.23 6.20
C LEU A 85 2.89 3.63 7.49
N GLU A 86 2.27 4.00 8.60
CA GLU A 86 2.55 3.38 9.90
C GLU A 86 2.17 1.88 9.88
N PRO A 87 2.80 1.02 10.70
CA PRO A 87 2.57 -0.43 10.65
C PRO A 87 1.10 -0.84 10.73
N LYS A 88 0.31 -0.14 11.57
CA LYS A 88 -1.12 -0.37 11.72
C LYS A 88 -1.91 -0.01 10.47
N GLU A 89 -1.59 1.12 9.84
CA GLU A 89 -2.25 1.58 8.60
C GLU A 89 -1.88 0.68 7.42
N ALA A 90 -0.61 0.28 7.33
CA ALA A 90 -0.12 -0.68 6.35
C ALA A 90 -0.85 -2.02 6.46
N ALA A 91 -1.06 -2.52 7.68
CA ALA A 91 -1.81 -3.75 7.94
C ALA A 91 -3.29 -3.63 7.54
N VAL A 92 -3.94 -2.49 7.84
CA VAL A 92 -5.32 -2.23 7.39
C VAL A 92 -5.40 -2.20 5.87
N LEU A 93 -4.49 -1.48 5.20
CA LEU A 93 -4.45 -1.42 3.74
C LEU A 93 -4.23 -2.81 3.14
N PHE A 94 -3.31 -3.58 3.71
CA PHE A 94 -3.03 -4.95 3.26
C PHE A 94 -4.28 -5.84 3.38
N LEU A 95 -4.88 -5.92 4.58
CA LEU A 95 -6.09 -6.73 4.84
C LEU A 95 -7.29 -6.35 3.95
N ARG A 96 -7.41 -5.07 3.56
CA ARG A 96 -8.48 -4.62 2.66
C ARG A 96 -8.32 -5.14 1.22
N ASN A 97 -7.10 -5.53 0.83
CA ASN A 97 -6.77 -5.88 -0.55
C ASN A 97 -6.44 -7.37 -0.76
N ILE A 98 -6.29 -8.19 0.29
CA ILE A 98 -6.10 -9.63 0.15
C ILE A 98 -7.37 -10.34 -0.33
N HIS A 99 -7.21 -11.46 -1.04
CA HIS A 99 -8.33 -12.20 -1.65
C HIS A 99 -8.73 -13.46 -0.89
N ARG A 100 -8.00 -13.82 0.18
CA ARG A 100 -8.37 -14.89 1.12
C ARG A 100 -8.28 -14.41 2.56
N PRO A 101 -9.06 -14.97 3.50
CA PRO A 101 -8.88 -14.67 4.90
C PRO A 101 -7.53 -15.22 5.39
N LEU A 102 -6.96 -14.56 6.40
CA LEU A 102 -5.73 -15.02 7.03
C LEU A 102 -6.03 -16.15 8.02
N ARG A 103 -5.07 -17.04 8.20
CA ARG A 103 -5.13 -18.18 9.13
C ARG A 103 -4.02 -18.05 10.15
N THR A 104 -4.12 -18.76 11.28
CA THR A 104 -3.06 -18.82 12.30
C THR A 104 -1.69 -19.15 11.72
N ASP A 105 -1.66 -20.05 10.73
CA ASP A 105 -0.45 -20.58 10.10
C ASP A 105 0.24 -19.57 9.16
N ASP A 106 -0.43 -18.46 8.83
CA ASP A 106 0.18 -17.35 8.09
C ASP A 106 1.27 -16.63 8.92
N PHE A 107 1.28 -16.81 10.24
CA PHE A 107 2.09 -16.00 11.17
C PHE A 107 3.13 -16.79 11.98
N GLY A 108 3.15 -18.12 11.92
CA GLY A 108 3.98 -18.95 12.81
C GLY A 108 4.46 -20.24 12.15
N ARG A 109 5.46 -20.90 12.76
CA ARG A 109 5.88 -22.23 12.31
C ARG A 109 4.94 -23.25 12.94
N PRO A 110 4.49 -24.29 12.23
CA PRO A 110 3.66 -25.36 12.80
C PRO A 110 4.30 -26.06 14.02
N SER A 111 5.58 -25.84 14.33
CA SER A 111 6.27 -26.40 15.50
C SER A 111 5.85 -25.80 16.85
N ASP A 112 5.29 -24.59 16.88
CA ASP A 112 4.84 -23.96 18.13
C ASP A 112 3.37 -24.33 18.46
N ALA A 113 2.67 -24.92 17.50
CA ALA A 113 1.42 -25.63 17.77
C ALA A 113 1.82 -26.98 18.37
N GLY A 114 1.89 -27.05 19.71
CA GLY A 114 2.10 -28.30 20.43
C GLY A 114 1.20 -29.41 19.87
N CYS A 115 1.72 -30.64 19.84
CA CYS A 115 1.29 -31.84 19.10
C CYS A 115 -0.22 -32.23 19.07
N GLY A 116 -1.15 -31.43 19.55
CA GLY A 116 -2.57 -31.55 19.23
C GLY A 116 -2.84 -30.91 17.88
N GLY A 117 -3.20 -31.71 16.87
CA GLY A 117 -3.56 -31.29 15.51
C GLY A 117 -4.79 -30.38 15.44
N ALA A 118 -4.68 -29.18 16.02
CA ALA A 118 -5.70 -28.16 15.95
C ALA A 118 -5.73 -27.61 14.52
N GLU A 119 -6.89 -27.75 13.88
CA GLU A 119 -7.14 -27.23 12.54
C GLU A 119 -6.83 -25.71 12.47
N PRO A 120 -6.25 -25.22 11.37
CA PRO A 120 -5.87 -23.81 11.23
C PRO A 120 -7.08 -22.88 11.41
N GLN A 121 -7.02 -22.01 12.42
CA GLN A 121 -8.12 -21.09 12.71
C GLN A 121 -8.09 -19.90 11.74
N VAL A 122 -9.23 -19.61 11.11
CA VAL A 122 -9.39 -18.43 10.25
C VAL A 122 -9.55 -17.17 11.12
N LEU A 123 -8.73 -16.15 10.86
CA LEU A 123 -8.73 -14.88 11.57
C LEU A 123 -9.51 -13.81 10.77
N TYR A 124 -10.34 -13.05 11.48
CA TYR A 124 -11.14 -11.97 10.90
C TYR A 124 -10.97 -10.65 11.65
N GLY A 125 -11.18 -9.54 10.95
CA GLY A 125 -11.27 -8.20 11.52
C GLY A 125 -10.10 -7.84 12.44
N LYS A 126 -10.43 -7.55 13.71
CA LYS A 126 -9.47 -7.08 14.71
C LYS A 126 -8.37 -8.12 15.03
N ALA A 127 -8.72 -9.40 15.12
CA ALA A 127 -7.74 -10.46 15.44
C ALA A 127 -6.70 -10.61 14.32
N ALA A 128 -7.13 -10.57 13.05
CA ALA A 128 -6.21 -10.61 11.92
C ALA A 128 -5.30 -9.37 11.88
N LEU A 129 -5.85 -8.20 12.17
CA LEU A 129 -5.09 -6.94 12.24
C LEU A 129 -4.02 -6.97 13.33
N GLU A 130 -4.39 -7.35 14.56
CA GLU A 130 -3.47 -7.43 15.69
C GLU A 130 -2.35 -8.42 15.42
N ARG A 131 -2.67 -9.59 14.86
CA ARG A 131 -1.68 -10.61 14.51
C ARG A 131 -0.73 -10.12 13.41
N LEU A 132 -1.24 -9.43 12.38
CA LEU A 132 -0.43 -8.90 11.29
C LEU A 132 0.52 -7.81 11.76
N VAL A 133 0.05 -6.89 12.60
CA VAL A 133 0.89 -5.85 13.22
C VAL A 133 1.98 -6.47 14.11
N ALA A 134 1.63 -7.47 14.93
CA ALA A 134 2.59 -8.13 15.82
C ALA A 134 3.65 -8.96 15.07
N SER A 135 3.29 -9.52 13.91
CA SER A 135 4.15 -10.46 13.16
C SER A 135 5.33 -9.82 12.42
N LYS A 136 5.32 -8.49 12.25
CA LYS A 136 6.33 -7.75 11.46
C LYS A 136 6.48 -8.19 9.99
N LEU A 137 5.59 -9.04 9.48
CA LEU A 137 5.66 -9.57 8.12
C LEU A 137 5.61 -8.49 7.05
N LEU A 138 5.00 -7.33 7.34
CA LEU A 138 4.90 -6.23 6.38
C LEU A 138 6.11 -5.27 6.42
N GLU A 139 7.04 -5.42 7.36
CA GLU A 139 8.23 -4.55 7.46
C GLU A 139 9.03 -4.47 6.15
N PRO A 140 9.28 -5.57 5.40
CA PRO A 140 9.99 -5.51 4.11
C PRO A 140 9.30 -4.68 3.03
N LEU A 141 7.98 -4.46 3.15
CA LEU A 141 7.21 -3.64 2.22
C LEU A 141 7.36 -2.14 2.50
N GLY A 142 7.94 -1.78 3.65
CA GLY A 142 8.37 -0.43 4.02
C GLY A 142 7.24 0.59 4.08
N GLY A 143 6.01 0.16 4.39
CA GLY A 143 4.84 1.06 4.46
C GLY A 143 4.45 1.71 3.12
N ILE A 144 4.99 1.27 1.98
CA ILE A 144 4.72 1.89 0.68
C ILE A 144 3.40 1.35 0.11
N PRO A 145 2.35 2.17 -0.09
CA PRO A 145 1.02 1.69 -0.50
C PRO A 145 1.04 0.83 -1.77
N GLY A 146 1.81 1.26 -2.79
CA GLY A 146 1.93 0.51 -4.04
C GLY A 146 2.66 -0.83 -3.92
N ARG A 147 3.50 -1.04 -2.89
CA ARG A 147 4.11 -2.36 -2.60
C ARG A 147 3.13 -3.24 -1.81
N LEU A 148 2.48 -2.65 -0.80
CA LEU A 148 1.45 -3.31 0.01
C LEU A 148 0.31 -3.86 -0.84
N ILE A 149 -0.24 -3.05 -1.75
CA ILE A 149 -1.33 -3.48 -2.64
C ILE A 149 -0.87 -4.61 -3.56
N ARG A 150 0.34 -4.50 -4.14
CA ARG A 150 0.88 -5.55 -5.03
C ARG A 150 1.12 -6.88 -4.30
N ALA A 151 1.61 -6.83 -3.07
CA ALA A 151 1.76 -8.02 -2.23
C ALA A 151 0.38 -8.58 -1.83
N ALA A 152 -0.55 -7.73 -1.39
CA ALA A 152 -1.89 -8.16 -1.00
C ALA A 152 -2.64 -8.84 -2.16
N ASP A 153 -2.48 -8.34 -3.40
CA ASP A 153 -3.12 -8.89 -4.60
C ASP A 153 -2.63 -10.31 -4.95
N GLN A 154 -1.46 -10.72 -4.44
CA GLN A 154 -0.90 -12.06 -4.59
C GLN A 154 -1.30 -13.01 -3.44
N VAL A 155 -1.94 -12.51 -2.38
CA VAL A 155 -2.49 -13.33 -1.30
C VAL A 155 -3.87 -13.83 -1.69
N ASP A 156 -3.90 -15.02 -2.29
CA ASP A 156 -5.12 -15.71 -2.70
C ASP A 156 -5.17 -17.16 -2.20
N GLY A 157 -6.21 -17.89 -2.59
CA GLY A 157 -6.43 -19.29 -2.17
C GLY A 157 -5.34 -20.28 -2.58
N ARG A 158 -4.40 -19.90 -3.46
CA ARG A 158 -3.26 -20.74 -3.87
C ARG A 158 -2.03 -20.54 -2.99
N LEU A 159 -1.99 -19.45 -2.23
CA LEU A 159 -0.90 -19.17 -1.30
C LEU A 159 -1.17 -19.89 0.03
N GLU A 160 -0.43 -20.96 0.30
CA GLU A 160 -0.58 -21.78 1.51
C GLU A 160 -0.36 -20.97 2.79
N SER A 161 0.73 -20.20 2.84
CA SER A 161 1.07 -19.34 3.98
C SER A 161 1.60 -17.99 3.51
N LEU A 162 1.25 -16.93 4.23
CA LEU A 162 1.75 -15.57 4.00
C LEU A 162 3.28 -15.50 4.11
N ARG A 163 3.92 -16.42 4.85
CA ARG A 163 5.37 -16.51 4.95
C ARG A 163 6.06 -17.01 3.69
N MET A 164 5.33 -17.67 2.79
CA MET A 164 5.84 -18.11 1.49
C MET A 164 5.71 -17.01 0.43
N HIS A 165 5.07 -15.89 0.77
CA HIS A 165 4.85 -14.81 -0.17
C HIS A 165 6.18 -14.14 -0.53
N PRO A 166 6.59 -14.06 -1.81
CA PRO A 166 7.93 -13.65 -2.22
C PRO A 166 8.31 -12.24 -1.75
N LEU A 167 7.36 -11.30 -1.73
CA LEU A 167 7.61 -9.92 -1.28
C LEU A 167 7.60 -9.74 0.25
N VAL A 168 7.08 -10.70 0.99
CA VAL A 168 6.93 -10.66 2.45
C VAL A 168 8.03 -11.49 3.11
N ALA A 169 8.42 -12.59 2.47
CA ALA A 169 9.40 -13.56 2.94
C ALA A 169 10.86 -13.08 2.88
N GLN A 170 11.15 -11.94 2.25
CA GLN A 170 12.50 -11.42 2.08
C GLN A 170 12.82 -10.30 3.10
N PRO A 171 13.29 -10.63 4.31
CA PRO A 171 13.75 -9.61 5.26
C PRO A 171 15.03 -8.90 4.80
N ASP A 172 15.86 -9.54 3.97
CA ASP A 172 17.25 -9.08 3.74
C ASP A 172 17.50 -8.40 2.38
N ALA A 173 16.71 -8.68 1.33
CA ALA A 173 17.02 -8.18 -0.01
C ALA A 173 16.75 -6.67 -0.20
N ALA A 174 15.95 -6.05 0.67
CA ALA A 174 15.52 -4.65 0.51
C ALA A 174 16.37 -3.62 1.30
N ARG A 175 17.33 -4.06 2.13
CA ARG A 175 18.22 -3.15 2.90
C ARG A 175 19.32 -2.47 2.07
N GLY A 176 19.46 -2.81 0.78
CA GLY A 176 20.55 -2.32 -0.07
C GLY A 176 20.36 -0.94 -0.72
N ALA A 177 19.18 -0.32 -0.63
CA ALA A 177 19.01 1.05 -1.09
C ALA A 177 18.86 1.95 0.14
N PRO A 178 19.87 2.74 0.53
CA PRO A 178 19.70 3.73 1.58
C PRO A 178 18.51 4.58 1.16
N ALA A 179 17.44 4.53 1.95
CA ALA A 179 16.43 5.57 1.91
C ALA A 179 17.22 6.85 2.14
N ALA A 180 17.44 7.61 1.07
CA ALA A 180 18.21 8.84 1.10
C ALA A 180 17.65 9.62 2.28
N ALA A 181 18.42 9.66 3.36
CA ALA A 181 18.04 10.34 4.58
C ALA A 181 17.71 11.75 4.12
N ALA A 182 16.42 12.10 4.20
CA ALA A 182 16.02 13.47 3.97
C ALA A 182 16.92 14.29 4.88
N PRO A 183 17.71 15.24 4.35
CA PRO A 183 18.55 16.07 5.19
C PRO A 183 17.61 16.72 6.19
N GLU A 184 17.77 16.33 7.46
CA GLU A 184 17.06 16.88 8.58
C GLU A 184 17.28 18.38 8.48
N GLY A 185 16.20 19.09 8.15
CA GLY A 185 16.25 20.51 7.89
C GLY A 185 16.79 21.19 9.14
N ALA A 186 18.04 21.62 9.08
CA ALA A 186 18.61 22.51 10.07
C ALA A 186 17.61 23.67 10.26
N PRO A 187 17.27 24.03 11.52
CA PRO A 187 16.38 25.14 11.77
C PRO A 187 16.96 26.37 11.09
N VAL A 188 16.20 26.95 10.16
CA VAL A 188 16.53 28.22 9.52
C VAL A 188 16.61 29.24 10.66
N ALA A 189 17.84 29.62 11.01
CA ALA A 189 18.10 30.65 12.00
C ALA A 189 17.33 31.91 11.58
N ALA A 190 16.43 32.34 12.46
CA ALA A 190 15.69 33.57 12.29
C ALA A 190 16.68 34.73 12.13
N MET A 191 16.68 35.38 10.95
CA MET A 191 17.45 36.60 10.76
C MET A 191 16.95 37.66 11.75
N PRO A 192 17.84 38.31 12.53
CA PRO A 192 17.46 39.43 13.35
C PRO A 192 17.00 40.59 12.46
N LYS A 193 15.86 41.19 12.80
CA LYS A 193 15.42 42.45 12.22
C LYS A 193 16.33 43.55 12.77
N GLU A 194 17.29 44.01 11.98
CA GLU A 194 17.95 45.29 12.27
C GLU A 194 16.92 46.42 12.09
N ARG A 195 16.85 47.29 13.10
CA ARG A 195 16.03 48.50 13.16
C ARG A 195 16.83 49.69 12.67
#